data_AF-A0A9C6XQB6-F1
#
_entry.id   AF-A0A9C6XQB6-F1
#
_cell.length_a   1.000
_cell.length_b   1.000
_cell.length_c   1.000
_cell.angle_alpha   90.00
_cell.angle_beta   90.00
_cell.angle_gamma   90.00
#
_symmetry.space_group_name_H-M   'P 1'
#
loop_
_entity.id
_entity.type
_entity.pdbx_description
1 polymer ?
#
loop_
_entity_poly.entity_id
_entity_poly.type
_entity_poly.pdbx_seq_one_letter_code
_entity_poly.pdbx_strand_id
1 'polypeptide(L)'
;MSRLGTSRVQSALDADSLEHSPPLTKDDIQTPDQIEDHFGVITYSKGSNIHYMLLNILGTTVYRNGLQNYLSTNKYKSTTPDDFAAALQESADEKPWPLKDSITIKAVIDSWALKPGYPVLTVLRDYESAKPQAVVSQKRFLAHEPSDPAALDSKWVIPISFNSVYDDESEFTNVLQESDDEKTMDLPSSLLPNNYLYINKEQAGFYRVNYDIRNWMNLAKGASRLDAASRATLIDDLYALNRAGLVDTWIVLWHLQSTLGDTSRSGERDMAPWITAAKVINGYNALARGDPELTTYLQTYLSAILRPAFESIGWTSDDDTEADSYQRSVVRDIITQLACGAGLAECRRQALRTFAYQYNDDNDDNTFDPNVLTATLCMGVKTMYPAYATELVDLAVNTEDVTTKASYLRAAGCTKQSDIVQT
;
A
#
# COMPACT_ATOMS: atom_id res chain seq x y z
N MET A 1 2.38 -4.95 -11.59
CA MET A 1 1.28 -3.96 -11.44
C MET A 1 1.73 -2.53 -11.74
N SER A 2 0.89 -1.72 -12.41
CA SER A 2 1.07 -0.26 -12.56
C SER A 2 0.51 0.51 -11.33
N ARG A 3 0.89 1.79 -11.17
CA ARG A 3 0.48 2.83 -10.18
C ARG A 3 -0.85 2.62 -9.40
N LEU A 4 -1.86 2.05 -10.06
CA LEU A 4 -3.24 1.95 -9.61
C LEU A 4 -3.57 0.67 -8.84
N GLY A 5 -2.78 -0.42 -8.98
CA GLY A 5 -3.07 -1.69 -8.31
C GLY A 5 -2.82 -1.60 -6.80
N THR A 6 -1.56 -1.42 -6.42
CA THR A 6 -1.11 -1.45 -5.02
C THR A 6 -1.78 -0.37 -4.16
N SER A 7 -1.85 0.87 -4.64
CA SER A 7 -2.44 1.98 -3.85
C SER A 7 -3.94 1.80 -3.59
N ARG A 8 -4.70 1.28 -4.56
CA ARG A 8 -6.14 1.01 -4.39
C ARG A 8 -6.41 -0.14 -3.44
N VAL A 9 -5.63 -1.22 -3.53
CA VAL A 9 -5.77 -2.37 -2.62
C VAL A 9 -5.42 -1.95 -1.19
N GLN A 10 -4.30 -1.24 -0.98
CA GLN A 10 -3.94 -0.71 0.35
C GLN A 10 -5.04 0.20 0.93
N SER A 11 -5.62 1.08 0.11
CA SER A 11 -6.70 1.98 0.55
C SER A 11 -7.99 1.21 0.91
N ALA A 12 -8.29 0.13 0.18
CA ALA A 12 -9.41 -0.74 0.47
C ALA A 12 -9.18 -1.56 1.75
N LEU A 13 -7.96 -2.07 1.95
CA LEU A 13 -7.59 -2.75 3.19
C LEU A 13 -7.65 -1.79 4.39
N ASP A 14 -7.28 -0.52 4.25
CA ASP A 14 -7.46 0.47 5.32
C ASP A 14 -8.95 0.68 5.63
N ALA A 15 -9.78 0.93 4.61
CA ALA A 15 -11.22 1.16 4.79
C ALA A 15 -11.96 -0.06 5.36
N ASP A 16 -11.61 -1.26 4.92
CA ASP A 16 -12.27 -2.51 5.30
C ASP A 16 -11.74 -3.10 6.62
N SER A 17 -10.73 -2.47 7.24
CA SER A 17 -10.22 -2.84 8.56
C SER A 17 -11.02 -2.26 9.73
N LEU A 18 -12.10 -1.51 9.44
CA LEU A 18 -13.00 -0.95 10.43
C LEU A 18 -14.08 -1.97 10.82
N GLU A 19 -14.46 -1.98 12.10
CA GLU A 19 -15.45 -2.93 12.64
C GLU A 19 -16.80 -2.83 11.90
N HIS A 20 -17.22 -1.61 11.56
CA HIS A 20 -18.47 -1.29 10.86
C HIS A 20 -18.35 -1.23 9.33
N SER A 21 -17.25 -1.73 8.76
CA SER A 21 -17.14 -1.81 7.29
C SER A 21 -18.30 -2.63 6.70
N PRO A 22 -18.86 -2.25 5.54
CA PRO A 22 -19.91 -3.04 4.91
C PRO A 22 -19.37 -4.27 4.15
N PRO A 23 -20.19 -5.35 4.02
CA PRO A 23 -19.93 -6.39 3.02
C PRO A 23 -20.06 -5.82 1.59
N LEU A 24 -19.47 -6.54 0.62
CA LEU A 24 -19.56 -6.17 -0.80
C LEU A 24 -20.99 -6.33 -1.31
N THR A 25 -21.65 -7.44 -0.94
CA THR A 25 -23.05 -7.69 -1.25
C THR A 25 -23.91 -7.20 -0.09
N LYS A 26 -24.90 -6.35 -0.38
CA LYS A 26 -25.91 -5.90 0.58
C LYS A 26 -27.30 -6.14 0.01
N ASP A 27 -28.11 -6.90 0.74
CA ASP A 27 -29.45 -7.29 0.27
C ASP A 27 -30.55 -6.27 0.64
N ASP A 28 -30.26 -5.31 1.55
CA ASP A 28 -31.26 -4.38 2.10
C ASP A 28 -30.95 -2.91 1.79
N ILE A 29 -30.81 -2.60 0.49
CA ILE A 29 -30.67 -1.21 0.00
C ILE A 29 -32.04 -0.73 -0.49
N GLN A 30 -32.62 0.26 0.19
CA GLN A 30 -34.01 0.72 -0.03
C GLN A 30 -34.11 2.21 -0.41
N THR A 31 -33.19 3.07 0.06
CA THR A 31 -33.25 4.53 -0.15
C THR A 31 -32.22 5.02 -1.17
N PRO A 32 -32.46 6.19 -1.82
CA PRO A 32 -31.47 6.80 -2.71
C PRO A 32 -30.10 7.01 -2.04
N ASP A 33 -30.07 7.46 -0.79
CA ASP A 33 -28.83 7.66 -0.04
C ASP A 33 -28.09 6.34 0.20
N GLN A 34 -28.83 5.25 0.52
CA GLN A 34 -28.22 3.92 0.66
C GLN A 34 -27.67 3.38 -0.66
N ILE A 35 -28.29 3.75 -1.80
CA ILE A 35 -27.77 3.42 -3.13
C ILE A 35 -26.47 4.19 -3.38
N GLU A 36 -26.43 5.50 -3.08
CA GLU A 36 -25.25 6.34 -3.27
C GLU A 36 -24.07 5.87 -2.39
N ASP A 37 -24.32 5.54 -1.13
CA ASP A 37 -23.33 5.00 -0.19
C ASP A 37 -22.74 3.66 -0.65
N HIS A 38 -23.45 2.92 -1.51
CA HIS A 38 -22.94 1.69 -2.08
C HIS A 38 -21.83 1.93 -3.12
N PHE A 39 -21.72 3.14 -3.70
CA PHE A 39 -20.67 3.50 -4.65
C PHE A 39 -19.37 3.94 -3.95
N GLY A 40 -18.80 3.04 -3.14
CA GLY A 40 -17.62 3.33 -2.31
C GLY A 40 -16.37 2.50 -2.64
N VAL A 41 -15.32 2.71 -1.84
CA VAL A 41 -14.03 2.01 -1.95
C VAL A 41 -14.19 0.49 -1.87
N ILE A 42 -15.14 -0.02 -1.09
CA ILE A 42 -15.43 -1.45 -0.98
C ILE A 42 -15.90 -2.01 -2.34
N THR A 43 -16.94 -1.44 -2.93
CA THR A 43 -17.50 -1.88 -4.22
C THR A 43 -16.46 -1.85 -5.33
N TYR A 44 -15.70 -0.76 -5.46
CA TYR A 44 -14.73 -0.62 -6.55
C TYR A 44 -13.42 -1.36 -6.28
N SER A 45 -12.79 -1.14 -5.13
CA SER A 45 -11.42 -1.60 -4.89
C SER A 45 -11.37 -3.03 -4.33
N LYS A 46 -12.17 -3.37 -3.30
CA LYS A 46 -12.27 -4.76 -2.82
C LYS A 46 -12.87 -5.66 -3.91
N GLY A 47 -13.93 -5.22 -4.57
CA GLY A 47 -14.51 -5.93 -5.72
C GLY A 47 -13.47 -6.21 -6.82
N SER A 48 -12.71 -5.20 -7.24
CA SER A 48 -11.65 -5.39 -8.25
C SER A 48 -10.54 -6.36 -7.81
N ASN A 49 -10.18 -6.37 -6.53
CA ASN A 49 -9.15 -7.30 -6.03
C ASN A 49 -9.68 -8.74 -5.96
N ILE A 50 -10.95 -8.97 -5.62
CA ILE A 50 -11.56 -10.30 -5.70
C ILE A 50 -11.53 -10.83 -7.13
N HIS A 51 -11.84 -9.99 -8.13
CA HIS A 51 -11.68 -10.36 -9.54
C HIS A 51 -10.22 -10.68 -9.91
N TYR A 52 -9.26 -9.89 -9.41
CA TYR A 52 -7.84 -10.14 -9.62
C TYR A 52 -7.38 -11.45 -8.96
N MET A 53 -7.85 -11.74 -7.75
CA MET A 53 -7.60 -13.00 -7.06
C MET A 53 -8.13 -14.19 -7.86
N LEU A 54 -9.38 -14.14 -8.33
CA LEU A 54 -9.97 -15.18 -9.18
C LEU A 54 -9.20 -15.36 -10.49
N LEU A 55 -8.77 -14.27 -11.13
CA LEU A 55 -7.93 -14.31 -12.33
C LEU A 55 -6.61 -15.06 -12.07
N ASN A 56 -5.95 -14.81 -10.95
CA ASN A 56 -4.68 -15.46 -10.62
C ASN A 56 -4.86 -16.93 -10.23
N ILE A 57 -5.95 -17.28 -9.55
CA ILE A 57 -6.24 -18.67 -9.16
C ILE A 57 -6.59 -19.55 -10.37
N LEU A 58 -7.44 -19.03 -11.27
CA LEU A 58 -7.93 -19.78 -12.43
C LEU A 58 -6.98 -19.70 -13.63
N GLY A 59 -6.13 -18.68 -13.65
CA GLY A 59 -5.32 -18.31 -14.81
C GLY A 59 -6.13 -17.55 -15.87
N THR A 60 -5.42 -16.75 -16.65
CA THR A 60 -5.99 -15.82 -17.65
C THR A 60 -6.95 -16.49 -18.63
N THR A 61 -6.65 -17.69 -19.10
CA THR A 61 -7.46 -18.39 -20.10
C THR A 61 -8.81 -18.81 -19.54
N VAL A 62 -8.83 -19.48 -18.39
CA VAL A 62 -10.08 -19.96 -17.76
C VAL A 62 -10.95 -18.76 -17.34
N TYR A 63 -10.34 -17.77 -16.67
CA TYR A 63 -11.07 -16.58 -16.23
C TYR A 63 -11.70 -15.80 -17.39
N ARG A 64 -10.95 -15.61 -18.50
CA ARG A 64 -11.45 -14.89 -19.67
C ARG A 64 -12.57 -15.66 -20.39
N ASN A 65 -12.45 -16.98 -20.50
CA ASN A 65 -13.49 -17.81 -21.11
C ASN A 65 -14.78 -17.75 -20.27
N GLY A 66 -14.67 -17.90 -18.95
CA GLY A 66 -15.82 -17.76 -18.05
C GLY A 66 -16.48 -16.38 -18.14
N LEU A 67 -15.70 -15.30 -18.24
CA LEU A 67 -16.23 -13.95 -18.51
C LEU A 67 -16.97 -13.84 -19.85
N GLN A 68 -16.43 -14.44 -20.91
CA GLN A 68 -17.08 -14.43 -22.22
C GLN A 68 -18.41 -15.19 -22.20
N ASN A 69 -18.44 -16.34 -21.52
CA ASN A 69 -19.64 -17.15 -21.34
C ASN A 69 -20.68 -16.38 -20.52
N TYR A 70 -20.28 -15.79 -19.40
CA TYR A 70 -21.13 -14.94 -18.57
C TYR A 70 -21.80 -13.82 -19.37
N LEU A 71 -21.03 -13.04 -20.13
CA LEU A 71 -21.53 -11.91 -20.91
C LEU A 71 -22.45 -12.37 -22.06
N SER A 72 -22.13 -13.49 -22.70
CA SER A 72 -22.91 -14.02 -23.82
C SER A 72 -24.26 -14.58 -23.36
N THR A 73 -24.27 -15.35 -22.27
CA THR A 73 -25.47 -15.97 -21.69
C THR A 73 -26.44 -14.93 -21.10
N ASN A 74 -25.89 -13.87 -20.49
CA ASN A 74 -26.67 -12.86 -19.78
C ASN A 74 -26.90 -11.56 -20.56
N LYS A 75 -26.57 -11.54 -21.85
CA LYS A 75 -26.75 -10.37 -22.71
C LYS A 75 -28.19 -9.85 -22.64
N TYR A 76 -28.34 -8.55 -22.39
CA TYR A 76 -29.61 -7.84 -22.28
C TYR A 76 -30.50 -8.25 -21.09
N LYS A 77 -29.94 -8.89 -20.06
CA LYS A 77 -30.63 -9.27 -18.82
C LYS A 77 -29.94 -8.65 -17.60
N SER A 78 -30.64 -8.66 -16.47
CA SER A 78 -30.03 -8.44 -15.15
C SER A 78 -29.42 -9.74 -14.64
N THR A 79 -28.46 -9.62 -13.72
CA THR A 79 -27.66 -10.75 -13.19
C THR A 79 -27.42 -10.59 -11.70
N THR A 80 -27.06 -11.69 -11.07
CA THR A 80 -26.66 -11.80 -9.67
C THR A 80 -25.22 -12.30 -9.57
N PRO A 81 -24.56 -12.18 -8.40
CA PRO A 81 -23.25 -12.79 -8.17
C PRO A 81 -23.22 -14.30 -8.46
N ASP A 82 -24.35 -15.01 -8.28
CA ASP A 82 -24.45 -16.44 -8.54
C ASP A 82 -24.37 -16.77 -10.05
N ASP A 83 -24.94 -15.93 -10.92
CA ASP A 83 -24.82 -16.08 -12.37
C ASP A 83 -23.36 -15.94 -12.82
N PHE A 84 -22.62 -15.03 -12.18
CA PHE A 84 -21.19 -14.84 -12.44
C PHE A 84 -20.36 -16.03 -11.95
N ALA A 85 -20.61 -16.49 -10.72
CA ALA A 85 -19.94 -17.66 -10.15
C ALA A 85 -20.16 -18.92 -10.98
N ALA A 86 -21.40 -19.15 -11.45
CA ALA A 86 -21.75 -20.30 -12.28
C ALA A 86 -21.01 -20.31 -13.63
N ALA A 87 -20.97 -19.17 -14.32
CA ALA A 87 -20.28 -19.06 -15.61
C ALA A 87 -18.76 -19.26 -15.51
N LEU A 88 -18.15 -18.75 -14.42
CA LEU A 88 -16.74 -19.04 -14.14
C LEU A 88 -16.53 -20.52 -13.79
N GLN A 89 -17.42 -21.12 -12.99
CA GLN A 89 -17.30 -22.52 -12.57
C GLN A 89 -17.39 -23.46 -13.77
N GLU A 90 -18.32 -23.22 -14.68
CA GLU A 90 -18.44 -23.98 -15.93
C GLU A 90 -17.11 -23.96 -16.72
N SER A 91 -16.51 -22.79 -16.90
CA SER A 91 -15.21 -22.71 -17.59
C SER A 91 -14.07 -23.37 -16.81
N ALA A 92 -14.11 -23.34 -15.48
CA ALA A 92 -13.11 -23.96 -14.63
C ALA A 92 -13.24 -25.49 -14.59
N ASP A 93 -14.43 -26.02 -14.84
CA ASP A 93 -14.70 -27.45 -14.92
C ASP A 93 -14.15 -28.07 -16.22
N GLU A 94 -14.00 -27.28 -17.29
CA GLU A 94 -13.45 -27.75 -18.58
C GLU A 94 -11.93 -27.96 -18.60
N LYS A 95 -11.20 -27.36 -17.65
CA LYS A 95 -9.73 -27.38 -17.61
C LYS A 95 -9.21 -27.78 -16.22
N PRO A 96 -8.00 -28.38 -16.13
CA PRO A 96 -7.33 -28.51 -14.85
C PRO A 96 -6.82 -27.13 -14.39
N TRP A 97 -6.93 -26.87 -13.09
CA TRP A 97 -6.35 -25.71 -12.41
C TRP A 97 -6.01 -26.10 -10.96
N PRO A 98 -5.08 -25.40 -10.29
CA PRO A 98 -4.40 -25.93 -9.09
C PRO A 98 -5.30 -26.32 -7.91
N LEU A 99 -6.44 -25.66 -7.73
CA LEU A 99 -7.32 -25.86 -6.57
C LEU A 99 -8.71 -26.41 -6.91
N LYS A 100 -8.86 -26.99 -8.12
CA LYS A 100 -10.14 -27.50 -8.63
C LYS A 100 -10.91 -28.40 -7.68
N ASP A 101 -10.20 -29.31 -7.01
CA ASP A 101 -10.80 -30.29 -6.12
C ASP A 101 -10.89 -29.80 -4.66
N SER A 102 -10.38 -28.59 -4.38
CA SER A 102 -10.30 -28.04 -3.02
C SER A 102 -11.33 -26.94 -2.75
N ILE A 103 -11.77 -26.21 -3.78
CA ILE A 103 -12.68 -25.06 -3.63
C ILE A 103 -13.64 -24.96 -4.82
N THR A 104 -14.83 -24.42 -4.57
CA THR A 104 -15.73 -23.93 -5.64
C THR A 104 -15.58 -22.42 -5.79
N ILE A 105 -15.78 -21.90 -6.99
CA ILE A 105 -15.67 -20.46 -7.26
C ILE A 105 -16.73 -19.69 -6.47
N LYS A 106 -17.94 -20.26 -6.33
CA LYS A 106 -19.00 -19.68 -5.50
C LYS A 106 -18.57 -19.58 -4.03
N ALA A 107 -17.97 -20.62 -3.45
CA ALA A 107 -17.53 -20.57 -2.05
C ALA A 107 -16.47 -19.49 -1.83
N VAL A 108 -15.54 -19.31 -2.77
CA VAL A 108 -14.60 -18.19 -2.73
C VAL A 108 -15.36 -16.88 -2.78
N ILE A 109 -16.14 -16.61 -3.84
CA ILE A 109 -16.88 -15.34 -3.99
C ILE A 109 -17.73 -15.01 -2.76
N ASP A 110 -18.53 -15.97 -2.29
CA ASP A 110 -19.42 -15.78 -1.13
C ASP A 110 -18.63 -15.40 0.12
N SER A 111 -17.53 -16.11 0.41
CA SER A 111 -16.72 -15.86 1.59
C SER A 111 -16.18 -14.42 1.63
N TRP A 112 -15.83 -13.85 0.47
CA TRP A 112 -15.27 -12.50 0.35
C TRP A 112 -16.32 -11.39 0.15
N ALA A 113 -17.47 -11.72 -0.44
CA ALA A 113 -18.49 -10.74 -0.81
C ALA A 113 -19.58 -10.56 0.25
N LEU A 114 -19.98 -11.63 0.94
CA LEU A 114 -21.10 -11.60 1.89
C LEU A 114 -20.70 -11.13 3.30
N LYS A 115 -19.39 -11.08 3.59
CA LYS A 115 -18.85 -10.73 4.90
C LYS A 115 -18.08 -9.40 4.83
N PRO A 116 -18.21 -8.54 5.86
CA PRO A 116 -17.39 -7.35 5.98
C PRO A 116 -15.95 -7.70 6.36
N GLY A 117 -15.00 -6.85 5.99
CA GLY A 117 -13.60 -7.05 6.35
C GLY A 117 -12.87 -8.10 5.53
N TYR A 118 -11.67 -8.41 6.02
CA TYR A 118 -10.73 -9.35 5.41
C TYR A 118 -9.81 -9.96 6.49
N PRO A 119 -9.10 -11.05 6.19
CA PRO A 119 -8.23 -11.69 7.16
C PRO A 119 -6.80 -11.14 7.21
N VAL A 120 -6.16 -11.29 8.36
CA VAL A 120 -4.70 -11.39 8.47
C VAL A 120 -4.32 -12.87 8.57
N LEU A 121 -3.37 -13.29 7.74
CA LEU A 121 -2.76 -14.61 7.82
C LEU A 121 -1.54 -14.53 8.72
N THR A 122 -1.47 -15.36 9.76
CA THR A 122 -0.27 -15.50 10.58
C THR A 122 0.51 -16.73 10.11
N VAL A 123 1.80 -16.56 9.81
CA VAL A 123 2.68 -17.58 9.25
C VAL A 123 3.81 -17.86 10.22
N LEU A 124 3.84 -19.08 10.76
CA LEU A 124 4.87 -19.55 11.66
C LEU A 124 5.69 -20.63 10.95
N ARG A 125 6.91 -20.30 10.57
CA ARG A 125 7.78 -21.23 9.86
C ARG A 125 8.56 -22.13 10.81
N ASP A 126 8.62 -23.42 10.48
CA ASP A 126 9.55 -24.36 11.10
C ASP A 126 10.90 -24.27 10.40
N TYR A 127 11.93 -23.94 11.18
CA TYR A 127 13.31 -23.75 10.72
C TYR A 127 14.24 -24.93 11.06
N GLU A 128 13.79 -25.85 11.89
CA GLU A 128 14.61 -26.91 12.48
C GLU A 128 14.29 -28.28 11.87
N SER A 129 13.08 -28.46 11.36
CA SER A 129 12.67 -29.71 10.71
C SER A 129 13.44 -30.01 9.42
N ALA A 130 13.74 -31.29 9.21
CA ALA A 130 14.39 -31.77 7.99
C ALA A 130 13.56 -31.54 6.72
N LYS A 131 12.23 -31.41 6.88
CA LYS A 131 11.31 -30.97 5.83
C LYS A 131 10.80 -29.57 6.19
N PRO A 132 11.11 -28.54 5.38
CA PRO A 132 10.61 -27.20 5.61
C PRO A 132 9.08 -27.15 5.61
N GLN A 133 8.48 -26.59 6.66
CA GLN A 133 7.04 -26.44 6.80
C GLN A 133 6.70 -25.07 7.40
N ALA A 134 5.47 -24.62 7.22
CA ALA A 134 4.91 -23.48 7.95
C ALA A 134 3.49 -23.79 8.43
N VAL A 135 3.16 -23.37 9.64
CA VAL A 135 1.77 -23.34 10.12
C VAL A 135 1.19 -21.98 9.76
N VAL A 136 0.03 -21.99 9.12
CA VAL A 136 -0.73 -20.79 8.77
C VAL A 136 -2.08 -20.79 9.46
N SER A 137 -2.47 -19.64 9.99
CA SER A 137 -3.78 -19.41 10.59
C SER A 137 -4.37 -18.09 10.13
N GLN A 138 -5.68 -17.92 10.28
CA GLN A 138 -6.39 -16.71 9.87
C GLN A 138 -7.23 -16.14 11.01
N LYS A 139 -7.35 -14.80 11.03
CA LYS A 139 -8.32 -14.04 11.83
C LYS A 139 -8.78 -12.83 11.04
N ARG A 140 -9.98 -12.29 11.30
CA ARG A 140 -10.33 -10.96 10.75
C ARG A 140 -9.32 -9.93 11.21
N PHE A 141 -8.83 -9.13 10.28
CA PHE A 141 -7.97 -8.00 10.59
C PHE A 141 -8.82 -6.78 10.94
N LEU A 142 -8.52 -6.16 12.07
CA LEU A 142 -9.05 -4.86 12.48
C LEU A 142 -7.89 -3.94 12.83
N ALA A 143 -7.96 -2.67 12.41
CA ALA A 143 -6.91 -1.69 12.68
C ALA A 143 -6.82 -1.28 14.16
N HIS A 144 -7.83 -1.62 14.95
CA HIS A 144 -7.97 -1.29 16.37
C HIS A 144 -8.59 -2.48 17.10
N GLU A 145 -8.41 -2.52 18.42
CA GLU A 145 -9.07 -3.50 19.27
C GLU A 145 -10.60 -3.39 19.11
N PRO A 146 -11.31 -4.50 18.81
CA PRO A 146 -12.74 -4.47 18.58
C PRO A 146 -13.51 -4.19 19.87
N SER A 147 -14.74 -3.69 19.71
CA SER A 147 -15.67 -3.57 20.84
C SER A 147 -16.10 -4.92 21.43
N ASP A 148 -16.18 -5.95 20.57
CA ASP A 148 -16.45 -7.34 20.91
C ASP A 148 -15.36 -8.25 20.31
N PRO A 149 -14.62 -9.04 21.13
CA PRO A 149 -13.64 -9.99 20.63
C PRO A 149 -14.18 -10.95 19.56
N ALA A 150 -15.48 -11.30 19.60
CA ALA A 150 -16.11 -12.18 18.61
C ALA A 150 -16.09 -11.57 17.19
N ALA A 151 -15.90 -10.26 17.05
CA ALA A 151 -15.73 -9.61 15.75
C ALA A 151 -14.51 -10.14 14.98
N LEU A 152 -13.54 -10.78 15.65
CA LEU A 152 -12.33 -11.35 15.06
C LEU A 152 -12.53 -12.75 14.47
N ASP A 153 -13.63 -13.43 14.81
CA ASP A 153 -13.83 -14.86 14.54
C ASP A 153 -14.30 -15.17 13.11
N SER A 154 -14.60 -14.13 12.31
CA SER A 154 -14.89 -14.30 10.90
C SER A 154 -13.71 -14.93 10.17
N LYS A 155 -14.01 -15.93 9.34
CA LYS A 155 -13.04 -16.66 8.51
C LYS A 155 -13.49 -16.68 7.05
N TRP A 156 -12.52 -16.84 6.16
CA TRP A 156 -12.65 -16.84 4.71
C TRP A 156 -12.11 -18.13 4.09
N VAL A 157 -12.54 -18.41 2.85
CA VAL A 157 -11.86 -19.36 1.99
C VAL A 157 -10.70 -18.62 1.31
N ILE A 158 -9.47 -18.92 1.73
CA ILE A 158 -8.27 -18.19 1.31
C ILE A 158 -7.36 -19.09 0.49
N PRO A 159 -7.32 -18.90 -0.84
CA PRO A 159 -6.28 -19.42 -1.69
C PRO A 159 -4.94 -18.76 -1.35
N ILE A 160 -3.91 -19.58 -1.12
CA ILE A 160 -2.59 -19.15 -0.71
C ILE A 160 -1.59 -19.55 -1.80
N SER A 161 -0.88 -18.55 -2.31
CA SER A 161 0.35 -18.71 -3.07
C SER A 161 1.52 -18.16 -2.27
N PHE A 162 2.70 -18.72 -2.49
CA PHE A 162 3.92 -18.24 -1.87
C PHE A 162 5.08 -18.31 -2.86
N ASN A 163 6.09 -17.52 -2.58
CA ASN A 163 7.31 -17.38 -3.37
C ASN A 163 8.52 -17.44 -2.43
N SER A 164 9.68 -17.76 -3.00
CA SER A 164 10.93 -17.83 -2.26
C SER A 164 12.08 -17.19 -3.03
N VAL A 165 13.24 -17.10 -2.37
CA VAL A 165 14.49 -16.57 -2.94
C VAL A 165 14.91 -17.30 -4.24
N TYR A 166 14.53 -18.57 -4.39
CA TYR A 166 14.93 -19.43 -5.52
C TYR A 166 13.77 -19.83 -6.42
N ASP A 167 12.55 -19.40 -6.10
CA ASP A 167 11.35 -19.74 -6.83
C ASP A 167 10.45 -18.50 -6.92
N ASP A 168 10.44 -17.94 -8.12
CA ASP A 168 9.65 -16.76 -8.44
C ASP A 168 8.25 -17.10 -8.97
N GLU A 169 7.94 -18.39 -9.12
CA GLU A 169 6.60 -18.84 -9.47
C GLU A 169 5.68 -18.76 -8.25
N SER A 170 4.49 -18.19 -8.47
CA SER A 170 3.47 -17.98 -7.43
C SER A 170 2.26 -18.83 -7.78
N GLU A 171 2.34 -20.14 -7.57
CA GLU A 171 1.19 -21.02 -7.77
C GLU A 171 0.34 -21.11 -6.50
N PHE A 172 -0.97 -20.98 -6.67
CA PHE A 172 -1.95 -21.18 -5.60
C PHE A 172 -2.12 -22.67 -5.34
N THR A 173 -1.28 -23.22 -4.46
CA THR A 173 -1.26 -24.67 -4.16
C THR A 173 -1.93 -25.00 -2.83
N ASN A 174 -2.23 -23.99 -2.02
CA ASN A 174 -2.80 -24.16 -0.70
C ASN A 174 -4.11 -23.37 -0.54
N VAL A 175 -4.97 -23.84 0.35
CA VAL A 175 -6.23 -23.19 0.74
C VAL A 175 -6.41 -23.32 2.24
N LEU A 176 -6.73 -22.21 2.91
CA LEU A 176 -7.39 -22.21 4.22
C LEU A 176 -8.90 -22.14 4.02
N GLN A 177 -9.63 -23.11 4.59
CA GLN A 177 -11.10 -23.10 4.61
C GLN A 177 -11.62 -22.29 5.79
N GLU A 178 -12.91 -21.94 5.77
CA GLU A 178 -13.56 -21.26 6.91
C GLU A 178 -13.60 -22.14 8.17
N SER A 179 -13.59 -23.46 8.00
CA SER A 179 -13.55 -24.42 9.12
C SER A 179 -12.18 -24.55 9.76
N ASP A 180 -11.12 -24.08 9.10
CA ASP A 180 -9.74 -24.30 9.55
C ASP A 180 -9.39 -23.27 10.64
N ASP A 181 -8.89 -23.72 11.78
CA ASP A 181 -8.22 -22.85 12.77
C ASP A 181 -6.79 -22.54 12.32
N GLU A 182 -6.10 -23.58 11.86
CA GLU A 182 -4.77 -23.53 11.29
C GLU A 182 -4.58 -24.65 10.27
N LYS A 183 -3.57 -24.49 9.42
CA LYS A 183 -3.15 -25.49 8.44
C LYS A 183 -1.64 -25.53 8.33
N THR A 184 -1.07 -26.74 8.24
CA THR A 184 0.34 -26.90 7.89
C THR A 184 0.51 -26.90 6.38
N MET A 185 1.41 -26.05 5.88
CA MET A 185 1.84 -26.01 4.48
C MET A 185 3.24 -26.59 4.37
N ASP A 186 3.40 -27.56 3.46
CA ASP A 186 4.72 -28.03 3.07
C ASP A 186 5.41 -26.98 2.21
N LEU A 187 6.68 -26.69 2.53
CA LEU A 187 7.49 -25.73 1.81
C LEU A 187 8.54 -26.46 0.96
N PRO A 188 9.04 -25.84 -0.13
CA PRO A 188 10.09 -26.44 -0.95
C PRO A 188 11.32 -26.77 -0.12
N SER A 189 11.91 -27.95 -0.35
CA SER A 189 13.14 -28.37 0.33
C SER A 189 14.34 -27.44 0.05
N SER A 190 14.28 -26.67 -1.04
CA SER A 190 15.25 -25.63 -1.38
C SER A 190 15.16 -24.37 -0.52
N LEU A 191 14.07 -24.19 0.25
CA LEU A 191 13.87 -23.02 1.10
C LEU A 191 14.67 -23.16 2.41
N LEU A 192 15.91 -22.66 2.40
CA LEU A 192 16.82 -22.73 3.55
C LEU A 192 16.40 -21.77 4.67
N PRO A 193 16.82 -22.00 5.94
CA PRO A 193 16.41 -21.19 7.09
C PRO A 193 16.70 -19.68 7.01
N ASN A 194 17.68 -19.28 6.20
CA ASN A 194 18.07 -17.87 6.00
C ASN A 194 17.44 -17.23 4.75
N ASN A 195 16.58 -17.97 4.03
CA ASN A 195 15.79 -17.42 2.93
C ASN A 195 14.45 -16.92 3.46
N TYR A 196 13.90 -15.91 2.80
CA TYR A 196 12.53 -15.47 3.06
C TYR A 196 11.52 -16.43 2.43
N LEU A 197 10.42 -16.63 3.13
CA LEU A 197 9.13 -17.04 2.56
C LEU A 197 8.31 -15.76 2.36
N TYR A 198 7.75 -15.58 1.17
CA TYR A 198 6.86 -14.45 0.90
C TYR A 198 5.52 -14.96 0.37
N ILE A 199 4.45 -14.70 1.11
CA ILE A 199 3.08 -15.05 0.74
C ILE A 199 2.41 -13.83 0.12
N ASN A 200 1.46 -14.08 -0.79
CA ASN A 200 0.65 -13.04 -1.43
C ASN A 200 1.45 -12.09 -2.34
N LYS A 201 2.28 -12.66 -3.22
CA LYS A 201 3.04 -11.89 -4.21
C LYS A 201 2.11 -11.02 -5.05
N GLU A 202 2.58 -9.79 -5.34
CA GLU A 202 1.81 -8.74 -6.03
C GLU A 202 0.46 -8.39 -5.37
N GLN A 203 0.22 -8.79 -4.11
CA GLN A 203 -1.04 -8.56 -3.40
C GLN A 203 -2.25 -9.15 -4.16
N ALA A 204 -2.05 -10.35 -4.73
CA ALA A 204 -3.04 -11.06 -5.53
C ALA A 204 -4.30 -11.44 -4.75
N GLY A 205 -4.18 -11.70 -3.45
CA GLY A 205 -5.29 -11.88 -2.53
C GLY A 205 -5.57 -10.64 -1.68
N PHE A 206 -6.82 -10.50 -1.27
CA PHE A 206 -7.31 -9.38 -0.46
C PHE A 206 -7.07 -9.60 1.04
N TYR A 207 -5.83 -9.83 1.45
CA TYR A 207 -5.48 -10.09 2.84
C TYR A 207 -4.08 -9.60 3.19
N ARG A 208 -3.82 -9.43 4.49
CA ARG A 208 -2.51 -9.08 5.03
C ARG A 208 -1.79 -10.31 5.54
N VAL A 209 -0.46 -10.29 5.56
CA VAL A 209 0.34 -11.41 6.08
C VAL A 209 1.24 -10.95 7.21
N ASN A 210 1.13 -11.62 8.36
CA ASN A 210 2.04 -11.50 9.49
C ASN A 210 2.95 -12.72 9.55
N TYR A 211 4.26 -12.50 9.64
CA TYR A 211 5.24 -13.58 9.74
C TYR A 211 5.88 -13.64 11.12
N ASP A 212 6.52 -14.76 11.44
CA ASP A 212 7.46 -14.80 12.56
C ASP A 212 8.64 -13.82 12.35
N ILE A 213 9.25 -13.41 13.46
CA ILE A 213 10.34 -12.41 13.47
C ILE A 213 11.53 -12.82 12.58
N ARG A 214 11.86 -14.11 12.50
CA ARG A 214 13.00 -14.58 11.70
C ARG A 214 12.69 -14.43 10.22
N ASN A 215 11.47 -14.72 9.80
CA ASN A 215 11.05 -14.50 8.41
C ASN A 215 10.97 -13.01 8.07
N TRP A 216 10.46 -12.14 8.96
CA TRP A 216 10.51 -10.68 8.76
C TRP A 216 11.95 -10.19 8.54
N MET A 217 12.90 -10.63 9.37
CA MET A 217 14.32 -10.30 9.17
C MET A 217 14.88 -10.83 7.84
N ASN A 218 14.48 -12.02 7.39
CA ASN A 218 14.89 -12.56 6.09
C ASN A 218 14.29 -11.75 4.93
N LEU A 219 13.03 -11.31 5.04
CA LEU A 219 12.37 -10.43 4.08
C LEU A 219 13.08 -9.08 3.99
N ALA A 220 13.45 -8.47 5.11
CA ALA A 220 14.21 -7.22 5.12
C ALA A 220 15.57 -7.36 4.40
N LYS A 221 16.31 -8.45 4.66
CA LYS A 221 17.59 -8.74 3.98
C LYS A 221 17.43 -9.04 2.49
N GLY A 222 16.28 -9.62 2.10
CA GLY A 222 15.95 -10.02 0.74
C GLY A 222 15.14 -9.00 -0.04
N ALA A 223 14.79 -7.85 0.55
CA ALA A 223 13.81 -6.91 0.00
C ALA A 223 14.17 -6.49 -1.44
N SER A 224 15.45 -6.27 -1.73
CA SER A 224 15.93 -5.87 -3.07
C SER A 224 15.65 -6.89 -4.17
N ARG A 225 15.28 -8.13 -3.84
CA ARG A 225 14.93 -9.19 -4.81
C ARG A 225 13.42 -9.24 -5.11
N LEU A 226 12.61 -8.59 -4.27
CA LEU A 226 11.18 -8.50 -4.48
C LEU A 226 10.87 -7.41 -5.49
N ASP A 227 9.77 -7.55 -6.23
CA ASP A 227 9.27 -6.50 -7.11
C ASP A 227 8.78 -5.27 -6.31
N ALA A 228 8.60 -4.14 -7.00
CA ALA A 228 8.20 -2.88 -6.39
C ALA A 228 6.86 -2.96 -5.63
N ALA A 229 5.88 -3.70 -6.15
CA ALA A 229 4.58 -3.82 -5.51
C ALA A 229 4.71 -4.64 -4.21
N SER A 230 5.48 -5.71 -4.23
CA SER A 230 5.73 -6.55 -3.05
C SER A 230 6.49 -5.80 -1.95
N ARG A 231 7.52 -5.00 -2.29
CA ARG A 231 8.20 -4.14 -1.30
C ARG A 231 7.25 -3.11 -0.68
N ALA A 232 6.37 -2.52 -1.49
CA ALA A 232 5.34 -1.61 -0.99
C ALA A 232 4.32 -2.32 -0.07
N THR A 233 3.84 -3.51 -0.45
CA THR A 233 2.93 -4.32 0.38
C THR A 233 3.53 -4.68 1.72
N LEU A 234 4.81 -5.08 1.77
CA LEU A 234 5.48 -5.38 3.05
C LEU A 234 5.52 -4.18 3.99
N ILE A 235 5.81 -2.97 3.48
CA ILE A 235 5.81 -1.74 4.28
C ILE A 235 4.40 -1.42 4.79
N ASP A 236 3.38 -1.57 3.93
CA ASP A 236 1.98 -1.30 4.30
C ASP A 236 1.46 -2.29 5.34
N ASP A 237 1.70 -3.60 5.14
CA ASP A 237 1.33 -4.66 6.07
C ASP A 237 1.98 -4.42 7.43
N LEU A 238 3.29 -4.20 7.49
CA LEU A 238 3.98 -3.93 8.75
C LEU A 238 3.42 -2.72 9.49
N TYR A 239 3.08 -1.65 8.79
CA TYR A 239 2.48 -0.47 9.41
C TYR A 239 1.06 -0.75 9.94
N ALA A 240 0.23 -1.46 9.16
CA ALA A 240 -1.11 -1.84 9.58
C ALA A 240 -1.07 -2.81 10.78
N LEU A 241 -0.21 -3.82 10.73
CA LEU A 241 0.04 -4.77 11.82
C LEU A 241 0.55 -4.06 13.07
N ASN A 242 1.44 -3.07 12.93
CA ASN A 242 1.95 -2.31 14.07
C ASN A 242 0.84 -1.49 14.74
N ARG A 243 0.00 -0.83 13.93
CA ARG A 243 -1.18 -0.10 14.44
C ARG A 243 -2.17 -1.01 15.17
N ALA A 244 -2.31 -2.25 14.70
CA ALA A 244 -3.13 -3.28 15.33
C ALA A 244 -2.45 -3.95 16.55
N GLY A 245 -1.22 -3.57 16.90
CA GLY A 245 -0.48 -4.16 18.03
C GLY A 245 0.07 -5.57 17.78
N LEU A 246 0.15 -6.02 16.52
CA LEU A 246 0.58 -7.37 16.13
C LEU A 246 2.08 -7.48 15.83
N VAL A 247 2.76 -6.35 15.61
CA VAL A 247 4.23 -6.30 15.42
C VAL A 247 4.80 -5.07 16.10
N ASP A 248 6.04 -5.18 16.59
CA ASP A 248 6.74 -4.06 17.22
C ASP A 248 7.17 -3.00 16.20
N THR A 249 7.18 -1.74 16.63
CA THR A 249 7.54 -0.58 15.78
C THR A 249 8.95 -0.70 15.22
N TRP A 250 9.90 -1.28 15.96
CA TRP A 250 11.28 -1.42 15.49
C TRP A 250 11.40 -2.31 14.24
N ILE A 251 10.50 -3.28 14.05
CA ILE A 251 10.45 -4.12 12.84
C ILE A 251 10.07 -3.25 11.64
N VAL A 252 9.06 -2.39 11.80
CA VAL A 252 8.65 -1.44 10.74
C VAL A 252 9.79 -0.51 10.36
N LEU A 253 10.47 0.08 11.36
CA LEU A 253 11.62 0.95 11.12
C LEU A 253 12.75 0.19 10.41
N TRP A 254 13.08 -1.02 10.87
CA TRP A 254 14.09 -1.86 10.21
C TRP A 254 13.79 -2.12 8.73
N HIS A 255 12.52 -2.37 8.38
CA HIS A 255 12.10 -2.55 6.99
C HIS A 255 12.12 -1.26 6.16
N LEU A 256 11.79 -0.11 6.75
CA LEU A 256 11.97 1.19 6.09
C LEU A 256 13.46 1.44 5.81
N GLN A 257 14.34 1.18 6.77
CA GLN A 257 15.78 1.32 6.57
C GLN A 257 16.31 0.35 5.51
N SER A 258 15.90 -0.92 5.56
CA SER A 258 16.38 -1.96 4.63
C SER A 258 15.89 -1.73 3.20
N THR A 259 14.68 -1.19 3.03
CA THR A 259 14.12 -0.90 1.70
C THR A 259 14.64 0.43 1.14
N LEU A 260 14.59 1.51 1.92
CA LEU A 260 14.88 2.87 1.44
C LEU A 260 16.35 3.26 1.57
N GLY A 261 17.01 2.81 2.64
CA GLY A 261 18.36 3.23 3.03
C GLY A 261 19.47 2.35 2.48
N ASP A 262 19.18 1.34 1.65
CA ASP A 262 20.20 0.45 1.09
C ASP A 262 21.07 1.15 0.04
N THR A 263 22.18 1.73 0.51
CA THR A 263 23.21 2.36 -0.31
C THR A 263 24.03 1.38 -1.13
N SER A 264 23.98 0.07 -0.82
CA SER A 264 24.85 -0.92 -1.45
C SER A 264 24.45 -1.27 -2.89
N ARG A 265 23.23 -0.90 -3.32
CA ARG A 265 22.67 -1.29 -4.63
C ARG A 265 21.84 -0.22 -5.35
N SER A 266 22.18 1.06 -5.17
CA SER A 266 21.57 2.22 -5.85
C SER A 266 20.27 2.78 -5.25
N GLY A 267 19.89 2.36 -4.03
CA GLY A 267 18.71 2.83 -3.31
C GLY A 267 17.37 2.40 -3.93
N GLU A 268 16.28 2.65 -3.20
CA GLU A 268 14.92 2.47 -3.73
C GLU A 268 14.61 3.54 -4.79
N ARG A 269 14.15 3.11 -5.97
CA ARG A 269 13.85 3.98 -7.13
C ARG A 269 12.41 3.84 -7.61
N ASP A 270 11.68 2.87 -7.07
CA ASP A 270 10.32 2.59 -7.46
C ASP A 270 9.30 3.45 -6.72
N MET A 271 8.33 3.96 -7.48
CA MET A 271 7.31 4.85 -6.95
C MET A 271 6.46 4.18 -5.86
N ALA A 272 6.07 2.93 -6.05
CA ALA A 272 5.13 2.26 -5.14
C ALA A 272 5.68 2.15 -3.71
N PRO A 273 6.92 1.66 -3.47
CA PRO A 273 7.52 1.67 -2.14
C PRO A 273 7.64 3.07 -1.54
N TRP A 274 8.01 4.09 -2.34
CA TRP A 274 8.12 5.47 -1.86
C TRP A 274 6.77 6.07 -1.45
N ILE A 275 5.70 5.82 -2.22
CA ILE A 275 4.34 6.26 -1.86
C ILE A 275 3.91 5.63 -0.53
N THR A 276 4.08 4.32 -0.37
CA THR A 276 3.71 3.63 0.87
C THR A 276 4.59 4.10 2.03
N ALA A 277 5.91 4.23 1.84
CA ALA A 277 6.81 4.76 2.85
C ALA A 277 6.42 6.17 3.30
N ALA A 278 6.02 7.05 2.38
CA ALA A 278 5.54 8.39 2.73
C ALA A 278 4.28 8.34 3.61
N LYS A 279 3.32 7.46 3.32
CA LYS A 279 2.15 7.20 4.17
C LYS A 279 2.59 6.79 5.59
N VAL A 280 3.48 5.81 5.71
CA VAL A 280 3.96 5.30 7.00
C VAL A 280 4.73 6.36 7.79
N ILE A 281 5.68 7.04 7.15
CA ILE A 281 6.49 8.09 7.78
C ILE A 281 5.60 9.24 8.26
N ASN A 282 4.62 9.68 7.46
CA ASN A 282 3.68 10.71 7.86
C ASN A 282 2.78 10.26 9.01
N GLY A 283 2.40 8.99 9.06
CA GLY A 283 1.70 8.38 10.19
C GLY A 283 2.47 8.47 11.49
N TYR A 284 3.73 8.03 11.50
CA TYR A 284 4.60 8.15 12.68
C TYR A 284 4.91 9.61 13.04
N ASN A 285 5.10 10.49 12.05
CA ASN A 285 5.25 11.91 12.29
C ASN A 285 4.02 12.50 12.97
N ALA A 286 2.80 12.05 12.62
CA ALA A 286 1.57 12.48 13.27
C ALA A 286 1.48 11.99 14.72
N LEU A 287 1.87 10.74 14.99
CA LEU A 287 1.89 10.17 16.35
C LEU A 287 2.94 10.83 17.25
N ALA A 288 4.09 11.24 16.70
CA ALA A 288 5.12 11.95 17.45
C ALA A 288 4.74 13.42 17.75
N ARG A 289 3.69 13.97 17.13
CA ARG A 289 3.28 15.36 17.39
C ARG A 289 2.89 15.52 18.86
N GLY A 290 3.50 16.50 19.52
CA GLY A 290 3.27 16.78 20.93
C GLY A 290 4.31 16.18 21.87
N ASP A 291 5.18 15.29 21.37
CA ASP A 291 6.36 14.79 22.09
C ASP A 291 7.64 15.28 21.37
N PRO A 292 8.30 16.34 21.89
CA PRO A 292 9.50 16.89 21.28
C PRO A 292 10.66 15.89 21.24
N GLU A 293 10.81 15.05 22.26
CA GLU A 293 11.92 14.10 22.36
C GLU A 293 11.75 12.99 21.33
N LEU A 294 10.56 12.38 21.27
CA LEU A 294 10.22 11.39 20.25
C LEU A 294 10.32 11.97 18.84
N THR A 295 9.85 13.21 18.63
CA THR A 295 9.98 13.91 17.35
C THR A 295 11.46 14.02 16.95
N THR A 296 12.34 14.43 17.86
CA THR A 296 13.77 14.56 17.57
C THR A 296 14.42 13.22 17.23
N TYR A 297 14.12 12.16 17.98
CA TYR A 297 14.63 10.82 17.66
C TYR A 297 14.16 10.32 16.29
N LEU A 298 12.86 10.48 16.00
CA LEU A 298 12.29 10.08 14.70
C LEU A 298 12.92 10.88 13.56
N GLN A 299 13.02 12.21 13.66
CA GLN A 299 13.62 13.03 12.60
C GLN A 299 15.11 12.72 12.38
N THR A 300 15.85 12.40 13.45
CA THR A 300 17.27 11.99 13.34
C THR A 300 17.40 10.69 12.56
N TYR A 301 16.57 9.69 12.89
CA TYR A 301 16.49 8.43 12.17
C TYR A 301 16.08 8.64 10.70
N LEU A 302 15.02 9.40 10.44
CA LEU A 302 14.52 9.67 9.09
C LEU A 302 15.55 10.41 8.23
N SER A 303 16.24 11.41 8.79
CA SER A 303 17.30 12.14 8.09
C SER A 303 18.44 11.22 7.68
N ALA A 304 18.80 10.23 8.50
CA ALA A 304 19.83 9.26 8.19
C ALA A 304 19.44 8.34 7.02
N ILE A 305 18.21 7.80 7.02
CA ILE A 305 17.77 6.89 5.94
C ILE A 305 17.42 7.61 4.64
N LEU A 306 16.99 8.88 4.70
CA LEU A 306 16.58 9.66 3.52
C LEU A 306 17.76 10.32 2.81
N ARG A 307 18.89 10.55 3.50
CA ARG A 307 20.07 11.23 2.93
C ARG A 307 20.57 10.57 1.64
N PRO A 308 20.82 9.25 1.58
CA PRO A 308 21.30 8.63 0.35
C PRO A 308 20.31 8.75 -0.81
N ALA A 309 19.02 8.62 -0.52
CA ALA A 309 17.96 8.74 -1.52
C ALA A 309 17.91 10.17 -2.08
N PHE A 310 18.01 11.18 -1.21
CA PHE A 310 18.07 12.59 -1.60
C PHE A 310 19.31 12.92 -2.45
N GLU A 311 20.48 12.43 -2.06
CA GLU A 311 21.72 12.59 -2.81
C GLU A 311 21.66 11.93 -4.20
N SER A 312 21.02 10.76 -4.29
CA SER A 312 20.88 10.04 -5.57
C SER A 312 19.82 10.63 -6.50
N ILE A 313 18.69 11.15 -5.98
CA ILE A 313 17.60 11.65 -6.82
C ILE A 313 17.87 13.06 -7.36
N GLY A 314 18.61 13.86 -6.58
CA GLY A 314 18.92 15.26 -6.90
C GLY A 314 17.75 16.21 -6.64
N TRP A 315 18.04 17.51 -6.65
CA TRP A 315 17.04 18.56 -6.48
C TRP A 315 16.37 18.97 -7.79
N THR A 316 17.12 19.03 -8.90
CA THR A 316 16.60 19.32 -10.24
C THR A 316 16.60 18.05 -11.09
N SER A 317 15.88 18.05 -12.20
CA SER A 317 16.17 17.15 -13.31
C SER A 317 17.57 17.45 -13.85
N ASP A 318 18.32 16.44 -14.27
CA ASP A 318 19.54 16.67 -15.04
C ASP A 318 19.09 17.12 -16.45
N ASP A 319 19.28 18.40 -16.78
CA ASP A 319 18.73 19.07 -17.98
C ASP A 319 19.27 18.51 -19.33
N ASP A 320 20.19 17.54 -19.32
CA ASP A 320 20.91 17.10 -20.53
C ASP A 320 20.57 15.69 -21.03
N THR A 321 19.77 14.87 -20.32
CA THR A 321 19.45 13.51 -20.78
C THR A 321 18.02 13.08 -20.43
N GLU A 322 17.11 13.27 -21.39
CA GLU A 322 15.70 12.88 -21.36
C GLU A 322 14.87 13.52 -20.22
N ALA A 323 13.70 14.06 -20.55
CA ALA A 323 12.75 14.52 -19.53
C ALA A 323 12.57 13.43 -18.47
N ASP A 324 12.58 13.83 -17.18
CA ASP A 324 12.41 12.89 -16.08
C ASP A 324 11.26 11.94 -16.36
N SER A 325 11.49 10.63 -16.19
CA SER A 325 10.39 9.69 -16.25
C SER A 325 9.36 10.07 -15.19
N TYR A 326 8.07 9.90 -15.50
CA TYR A 326 6.98 10.19 -14.55
C TYR A 326 7.23 9.57 -13.16
N GLN A 327 7.84 8.38 -13.13
CA GLN A 327 8.23 7.71 -11.90
C GLN A 327 9.26 8.49 -11.10
N ARG A 328 10.33 8.97 -11.76
CA ARG A 328 11.39 9.73 -11.13
C ARG A 328 10.88 11.06 -10.57
N SER A 329 10.02 11.77 -11.32
CA SER A 329 9.37 13.00 -10.86
C SER A 329 8.60 12.82 -9.55
N VAL A 330 7.75 11.80 -9.45
CA VAL A 330 6.97 11.53 -8.23
C VAL A 330 7.88 11.11 -7.07
N VAL A 331 8.89 10.29 -7.33
CA VAL A 331 9.85 9.87 -6.30
C VAL A 331 10.64 11.08 -5.78
N ARG A 332 11.02 12.03 -6.64
CA ARG A 332 11.68 13.29 -6.23
C ARG A 332 10.78 14.15 -5.36
N ASP A 333 9.52 14.34 -5.75
CA ASP A 333 8.57 15.12 -4.93
C ASP A 333 8.41 14.50 -3.53
N ILE A 334 8.28 13.18 -3.44
CA ILE A 334 8.20 12.46 -2.16
C ILE A 334 9.49 12.62 -1.34
N ILE A 335 10.65 12.32 -1.93
CA ILE A 335 11.93 12.35 -1.20
C ILE A 335 12.23 13.76 -0.71
N THR A 336 12.03 14.79 -1.53
CA THR A 336 12.30 16.18 -1.14
C THR A 336 11.40 16.64 0.00
N GLN A 337 10.09 16.34 -0.06
CA GLN A 337 9.16 16.64 1.04
C GLN A 337 9.58 15.94 2.34
N LEU A 338 9.84 14.64 2.29
CA LEU A 338 10.23 13.85 3.47
C LEU A 338 11.58 14.31 4.04
N ALA A 339 12.59 14.51 3.20
CA ALA A 339 13.94 14.88 3.63
C ALA A 339 13.98 16.28 4.24
N CYS A 340 13.32 17.26 3.64
CA CYS A 340 13.22 18.62 4.18
C CYS A 340 12.41 18.65 5.49
N GLY A 341 11.32 17.89 5.55
CA GLY A 341 10.52 17.66 6.75
C GLY A 341 11.35 17.07 7.89
N ALA A 342 12.12 16.01 7.60
CA ALA A 342 13.04 15.35 8.52
C ALA A 342 14.24 16.20 8.95
N GLY A 343 14.46 17.32 8.27
CA GLY A 343 15.52 18.25 8.63
C GLY A 343 16.89 17.92 8.09
N LEU A 344 16.93 17.19 6.96
CA LEU A 344 18.13 17.09 6.15
C LEU A 344 18.60 18.49 5.74
N ALA A 345 19.78 18.89 6.22
CA ALA A 345 20.31 20.24 6.05
C ALA A 345 20.46 20.62 4.57
N GLU A 346 20.93 19.68 3.75
CA GLU A 346 21.11 19.85 2.31
C GLU A 346 19.78 20.11 1.60
N CYS A 347 18.71 19.38 1.95
CA CYS A 347 17.37 19.60 1.40
C CYS A 347 16.84 20.99 1.79
N ARG A 348 16.88 21.32 3.08
CA ARG A 348 16.38 22.62 3.57
C ARG A 348 17.11 23.79 2.92
N ARG A 349 18.44 23.69 2.76
CA ARG A 349 19.24 24.72 2.09
C ARG A 349 18.82 24.91 0.63
N GLN A 350 18.58 23.82 -0.11
CA GLN A 350 18.15 23.90 -1.50
C GLN A 350 16.73 24.48 -1.61
N ALA A 351 15.79 24.00 -0.81
CA ALA A 351 14.43 24.52 -0.74
C ALA A 351 14.37 26.03 -0.50
N LEU A 352 15.12 26.51 0.50
CA LEU A 352 15.16 27.94 0.83
C LEU A 352 15.86 28.77 -0.24
N ARG A 353 16.93 28.24 -0.87
CA ARG A 353 17.61 28.92 -1.99
C ARG A 353 16.69 29.05 -3.20
N THR A 354 15.99 27.98 -3.56
CA THR A 354 15.04 27.95 -4.67
C THR A 354 13.88 28.90 -4.41
N PHE A 355 13.30 28.87 -3.20
CA PHE A 355 12.27 29.81 -2.79
C PHE A 355 12.74 31.27 -2.87
N ALA A 356 13.92 31.58 -2.32
CA ALA A 356 14.47 32.94 -2.35
C ALA A 356 14.74 33.44 -3.78
N TYR A 357 15.20 32.56 -4.67
CA TYR A 357 15.47 32.91 -6.07
C TYR A 357 14.19 33.18 -6.87
N GLN A 358 13.14 32.37 -6.65
CA GLN A 358 11.86 32.51 -7.37
C GLN A 358 10.93 33.54 -6.75
N TYR A 359 11.06 33.84 -5.45
CA TYR A 359 10.26 34.87 -4.78
C TYR A 359 10.80 36.29 -5.00
N ASN A 360 12.07 36.44 -5.39
CA ASN A 360 12.62 37.76 -5.72
C ASN A 360 12.11 38.21 -7.11
N ASP A 361 11.29 39.26 -7.09
CA ASP A 361 10.49 39.92 -8.15
C ASP A 361 11.23 40.35 -9.44
N ASP A 362 12.54 40.07 -9.57
CA ASP A 362 13.36 40.44 -10.74
C ASP A 362 13.39 39.36 -11.85
N ASN A 363 12.72 38.22 -11.65
CA ASN A 363 12.50 37.20 -12.68
C ASN A 363 11.06 37.28 -13.17
N ASP A 364 10.87 37.64 -14.44
CA ASP A 364 9.56 37.63 -15.14
C ASP A 364 8.91 36.22 -15.22
N ASP A 365 9.56 35.18 -14.68
CA ASP A 365 9.11 33.79 -14.69
C ASP A 365 9.13 33.22 -13.26
N ASN A 366 8.06 33.48 -12.49
CA ASN A 366 7.81 32.92 -11.15
C ASN A 366 7.41 31.43 -11.20
N THR A 367 7.96 30.67 -12.13
CA THR A 367 7.65 29.25 -12.30
C THR A 367 8.51 28.40 -11.37
N PHE A 368 7.87 27.81 -10.38
CA PHE A 368 8.46 26.80 -9.51
C PHE A 368 8.48 25.43 -10.22
N ASP A 369 9.57 24.68 -10.09
CA ASP A 369 9.65 23.31 -10.61
C ASP A 369 8.59 22.42 -9.91
N PRO A 370 7.63 21.84 -10.66
CA PRO A 370 6.57 21.00 -10.08
C PRO A 370 7.09 19.81 -9.26
N ASN A 371 8.29 19.30 -9.57
CA ASN A 371 8.87 18.13 -8.92
C ASN A 371 9.41 18.42 -7.51
N VAL A 372 9.58 19.70 -7.15
CA VAL A 372 10.05 20.13 -5.82
C VAL A 372 9.19 21.25 -5.23
N LEU A 373 8.05 21.55 -5.86
CA LEU A 373 7.15 22.65 -5.54
C LEU A 373 6.74 22.65 -4.07
N THR A 374 6.18 21.52 -3.59
CA THR A 374 5.64 21.43 -2.23
C THR A 374 6.73 21.64 -1.19
N ALA A 375 7.91 21.03 -1.36
CA ALA A 375 9.03 21.18 -0.43
C ALA A 375 9.57 22.61 -0.41
N THR A 376 9.70 23.24 -1.58
CA THR A 376 10.17 24.63 -1.75
C THR A 376 9.25 25.61 -1.05
N LEU A 377 7.96 25.58 -1.38
CA LEU A 377 6.96 26.49 -0.84
C LEU A 377 6.77 26.29 0.67
N CYS A 378 6.65 25.05 1.12
CA CYS A 378 6.49 24.74 2.54
C CYS A 378 7.68 25.26 3.38
N MET A 379 8.92 25.07 2.90
CA MET A 379 10.11 25.57 3.60
C MET A 379 10.19 27.09 3.60
N GLY A 380 9.87 27.73 2.47
CA GLY A 380 9.83 29.18 2.32
C GLY A 380 8.82 29.84 3.26
N VAL A 381 7.57 29.38 3.24
CA VAL A 381 6.49 29.81 4.16
C VAL A 381 6.91 29.60 5.61
N LYS A 382 7.40 28.41 5.95
CA LYS A 382 7.74 28.06 7.33
C LYS A 382 8.89 28.87 7.92
N THR A 383 9.82 29.36 7.10
CA THR A 383 11.12 29.87 7.56
C THR A 383 11.40 31.31 7.14
N MET A 384 11.03 31.71 5.93
CA MET A 384 11.40 33.00 5.34
C MET A 384 10.24 33.98 5.30
N TYR A 385 9.12 33.59 4.71
CA TYR A 385 7.97 34.49 4.50
C TYR A 385 6.64 33.83 4.89
N PRO A 386 6.32 33.75 6.20
CA PRO A 386 5.09 33.12 6.70
C PRO A 386 3.79 33.70 6.15
N ALA A 387 3.77 35.00 5.83
CA ALA A 387 2.62 35.68 5.24
C ALA A 387 2.29 35.20 3.81
N TYR A 388 3.25 34.58 3.11
CA TYR A 388 3.01 33.99 1.78
C TYR A 388 1.94 32.90 1.80
N ALA A 389 1.66 32.30 2.97
CA ALA A 389 0.61 31.31 3.11
C ALA A 389 -0.75 31.82 2.63
N THR A 390 -1.10 33.09 2.89
CA THR A 390 -2.36 33.68 2.41
C THR A 390 -2.39 33.79 0.89
N GLU A 391 -1.28 34.23 0.28
CA GLU A 391 -1.14 34.30 -1.18
C GLU A 391 -1.25 32.92 -1.84
N LEU A 392 -0.67 31.88 -1.22
CA LEU A 392 -0.82 30.50 -1.68
C LEU A 392 -2.27 30.01 -1.64
N VAL A 393 -3.05 30.41 -0.63
CA VAL A 393 -4.49 30.09 -0.58
C VAL A 393 -5.23 30.78 -1.73
N ASP A 394 -4.94 32.04 -2.00
CA ASP A 394 -5.54 32.76 -3.13
C ASP A 394 -5.17 32.13 -4.48
N LEU A 395 -3.89 31.76 -4.67
CA LEU A 395 -3.43 31.02 -5.85
C LEU A 395 -4.12 29.66 -5.99
N ALA A 396 -4.37 28.97 -4.87
CA ALA A 396 -5.09 27.68 -4.85
C ALA A 396 -6.58 27.81 -5.21
N VAL A 397 -7.21 28.92 -4.88
CA VAL A 397 -8.61 29.19 -5.26
C VAL A 397 -8.72 29.47 -6.76
N ASN A 398 -7.74 30.17 -7.33
CA ASN A 398 -7.78 30.65 -8.71
C ASN A 398 -7.20 29.68 -9.75
N THR A 399 -6.45 28.65 -9.34
CA THR A 399 -5.92 27.65 -10.28
C THR A 399 -6.95 26.57 -10.62
N GLU A 400 -7.02 26.20 -11.91
CA GLU A 400 -7.83 25.08 -12.40
C GLU A 400 -7.11 23.73 -12.27
N ASP A 401 -5.78 23.72 -12.10
CA ASP A 401 -5.02 22.49 -11.90
C ASP A 401 -5.16 22.00 -10.46
N VAL A 402 -5.91 20.92 -10.29
CA VAL A 402 -6.16 20.24 -9.02
C VAL A 402 -4.86 19.81 -8.32
N THR A 403 -3.82 19.45 -9.07
CA THR A 403 -2.53 19.01 -8.50
C THR A 403 -1.81 20.20 -7.87
N THR A 404 -1.67 21.28 -8.64
CA THR A 404 -1.08 22.54 -8.17
C THR A 404 -1.85 23.12 -6.98
N LYS A 405 -3.20 23.09 -7.05
CA LYS A 405 -4.08 23.49 -5.93
C LYS A 405 -3.74 22.76 -4.64
N ALA A 406 -3.61 21.43 -4.71
CA ALA A 406 -3.26 20.62 -3.54
C ALA A 406 -1.87 20.97 -2.97
N SER A 407 -0.89 21.23 -3.84
CA SER A 407 0.46 21.63 -3.43
C SER A 407 0.47 22.99 -2.72
N TYR A 408 -0.25 23.98 -3.25
CA TYR A 408 -0.38 25.31 -2.62
C TYR A 408 -1.05 25.22 -1.24
N LEU A 409 -2.17 24.50 -1.13
CA LEU A 409 -2.86 24.35 0.17
C LEU A 409 -2.00 23.61 1.20
N ARG A 410 -1.28 22.56 0.79
CA ARG A 410 -0.33 21.86 1.68
C ARG A 410 0.79 22.78 2.16
N ALA A 411 1.36 23.58 1.26
CA ALA A 411 2.43 24.51 1.59
C ALA A 411 1.96 25.67 2.48
N ALA A 412 0.77 26.20 2.26
CA ALA A 412 0.15 27.21 3.12
C ALA A 412 0.03 26.69 4.56
N GLY A 413 -0.38 25.43 4.73
CA GLY A 413 -0.45 24.75 6.03
C GLY A 413 0.90 24.56 6.75
N CYS A 414 2.03 24.86 6.11
CA CYS A 414 3.35 24.82 6.76
C CYS A 414 3.69 26.07 7.58
N THR A 415 2.86 27.12 7.51
CA THR A 415 3.03 28.32 8.33
C THR A 415 2.91 27.99 9.82
N LYS A 416 3.67 28.71 10.64
CA LYS A 416 3.59 28.63 12.11
C LYS A 416 2.79 29.79 12.72
N GLN A 417 2.28 30.69 11.89
CA GLN A 417 1.49 31.85 12.32
C GLN A 417 0.05 31.42 12.58
N SER A 418 -0.35 31.42 13.86
CA SER A 418 -1.64 30.90 14.31
C SER A 418 -2.84 31.67 13.78
N ASP A 419 -2.68 32.98 13.56
CA ASP A 419 -3.67 33.88 12.97
C ASP A 419 -3.98 33.51 11.51
N ILE A 420 -2.96 33.12 10.75
CA ILE A 420 -3.15 32.66 9.36
C ILE A 420 -3.78 31.27 9.31
N VAL A 421 -3.44 30.36 10.22
CA VAL A 421 -3.98 28.98 10.24
C VAL A 421 -5.47 28.93 10.60
N GLN A 422 -5.98 29.90 11.36
CA GLN A 422 -7.37 29.94 11.82
C GLN A 422 -8.33 30.63 10.85
N THR A 423 -7.80 31.33 9.85
CA THR A 423 -8.56 32.04 8.81
C THR A 423 -8.78 31.12 7.62
#